data_AF-A0A7Y6C4F3-F1
#
_entry.id   AF-A0A7Y6C4F3-F1
#
_cell.length_a   1.000
_cell.length_b   1.000
_cell.length_c   1.000
_cell.angle_alpha   90.00
_cell.angle_beta   90.00
_cell.angle_gamma   90.00
#
_symmetry.space_group_name_H-M   'P 1'
#
loop_
_entity.id
_entity.type
_entity.pdbx_description
1 polymer ?
#
loop_
_entity_poly.entity_id
_entity_poly.type
_entity_poly.pdbx_seq_one_letter_code
_entity_poly.pdbx_strand_id
1 'polypeptide(L)'
;MFEIVDIRQKPDMLQAAVQYFWNSRQDLFPWFACLHVEPEYRGQNLGGQLQNHAMNEAKAKGYDKLYLCTDLTDYYEKHNWAYIGKGYLLDDAETRIYELQI
;
A
#
# COMPACT_ATOMS: atom_id res chain seq x y z
N MET A 1 -0.56 9.79 -17.42
CA MET A 1 -1.04 10.52 -16.24
C MET A 1 -1.68 9.48 -15.35
N PHE A 2 -1.02 9.09 -14.26
CA PHE A 2 -1.54 8.11 -13.31
C PHE A 2 -2.28 8.88 -12.21
N GLU A 3 -3.49 8.45 -11.87
CA GLU A 3 -4.35 9.10 -10.89
C GLU A 3 -4.41 8.22 -9.64
N ILE A 4 -4.20 8.81 -8.46
CA ILE A 4 -4.57 8.15 -7.20
C ILE A 4 -6.08 8.20 -7.12
N VAL A 5 -6.69 7.05 -7.39
CA VAL A 5 -8.13 6.91 -7.34
C VAL A 5 -8.54 6.59 -5.91
N ASP A 6 -9.44 7.40 -5.37
CA ASP A 6 -10.19 7.03 -4.18
C ASP A 6 -11.06 5.80 -4.50
N ILE A 7 -10.77 4.67 -3.86
CA ILE A 7 -11.48 3.42 -4.11
C ILE A 7 -13.00 3.52 -3.92
N ARG A 8 -13.47 4.50 -3.13
CA ARG A 8 -14.91 4.79 -2.94
C ARG A 8 -15.58 5.21 -4.25
N GLN A 9 -14.80 5.68 -5.21
CA GLN A 9 -15.26 6.10 -6.54
C GLN A 9 -15.14 4.99 -7.60
N LYS A 10 -14.58 3.80 -7.25
CA LYS A 10 -14.45 2.64 -8.15
C LYS A 10 -14.94 1.34 -7.49
N PRO A 11 -16.26 1.08 -7.53
CA PRO A 11 -16.88 -0.04 -6.84
C PRO A 11 -16.53 -1.43 -7.42
N ASP A 12 -16.03 -1.49 -8.64
CA ASP A 12 -15.48 -2.70 -9.27
C ASP A 12 -14.15 -3.14 -8.64
N MET A 13 -13.35 -2.18 -8.15
CA MET A 13 -12.12 -2.47 -7.41
C MET A 13 -12.36 -2.81 -5.93
N LEU A 14 -13.62 -2.70 -5.47
CA LEU A 14 -13.98 -2.85 -4.06
C LEU A 14 -13.72 -4.26 -3.54
N GLN A 15 -13.95 -5.31 -4.34
CA GLN A 15 -13.70 -6.70 -3.90
C GLN A 15 -12.22 -6.96 -3.62
N ALA A 16 -11.33 -6.51 -4.51
CA ALA A 16 -9.89 -6.63 -4.31
C ALA A 16 -9.43 -5.78 -3.11
N ALA A 17 -9.98 -4.56 -2.99
CA ALA A 17 -9.69 -3.64 -1.90
C ALA A 17 -10.08 -4.16 -0.52
N VAL A 18 -11.26 -4.78 -0.37
CA VAL A 18 -11.79 -5.25 0.93
C VAL A 18 -10.79 -6.13 1.66
N GLN A 19 -10.10 -7.03 0.97
CA GLN A 19 -9.11 -7.92 1.59
C GLN A 19 -7.94 -7.16 2.24
N TYR A 20 -7.50 -6.05 1.63
CA TYR A 20 -6.38 -5.27 2.15
C TYR A 20 -6.80 -4.26 3.23
N PHE A 21 -7.99 -3.66 3.10
CA PHE A 21 -8.50 -2.70 4.10
C PHE A 21 -9.02 -3.37 5.37
N TRP A 22 -9.43 -4.64 5.30
CA TRP A 22 -9.99 -5.40 6.43
C TRP A 22 -8.99 -6.39 7.00
N ASN A 23 -7.76 -5.91 7.25
CA ASN A 23 -6.76 -6.66 7.98
C ASN A 23 -6.89 -6.42 9.51
N SER A 24 -6.18 -7.20 10.31
CA SER A 24 -6.26 -7.15 11.78
C SER A 24 -5.66 -5.89 12.44
N ARG A 25 -5.07 -4.95 11.70
CA ARG A 25 -4.39 -3.73 12.20
C ARG A 25 -5.19 -2.46 11.95
N GLN A 26 -6.46 -2.47 12.38
CA GLN A 26 -7.37 -1.32 12.27
C GLN A 26 -6.90 -0.10 13.09
N ASP A 27 -5.88 -0.25 13.94
CA ASP A 27 -5.20 0.83 14.64
C ASP A 27 -4.30 1.69 13.74
N LEU A 28 -3.99 1.23 12.52
CA LEU A 28 -3.11 1.90 11.57
C LEU A 28 -3.88 2.61 10.47
N PHE A 29 -3.44 3.82 10.12
CA PHE A 29 -4.01 4.64 9.05
C PHE A 29 -3.06 5.78 8.67
N PRO A 30 -2.97 6.19 7.39
CA PRO A 30 -3.64 5.64 6.20
C PRO A 30 -2.94 4.43 5.57
N TRP A 31 -3.73 3.61 4.87
CA TRP A 31 -3.26 2.42 4.16
C TRP A 31 -2.91 2.73 2.69
N PHE A 32 -1.72 2.32 2.28
CA PHE A 32 -1.26 2.23 0.91
C PHE A 32 -1.48 0.80 0.40
N ALA A 33 -2.38 0.64 -0.56
CA ALA A 33 -2.80 -0.67 -1.05
C ALA A 33 -3.00 -0.66 -2.57
N CYS A 34 -3.18 -1.85 -3.14
CA CYS A 34 -3.49 -2.05 -4.57
C CYS A 34 -2.46 -1.46 -5.55
N LEU A 35 -1.18 -1.35 -5.14
CA LEU A 35 -0.10 -0.99 -6.06
C LEU A 35 0.11 -2.14 -7.06
N HIS A 36 -0.13 -1.86 -8.34
CA HIS A 36 0.08 -2.83 -9.41
C HIS A 36 0.81 -2.19 -10.59
N VAL A 37 1.74 -2.93 -11.17
CA VAL A 37 2.39 -2.60 -12.45
C VAL A 37 2.23 -3.81 -13.35
N GLU A 38 1.63 -3.59 -14.52
CA GLU A 38 1.42 -4.60 -15.55
C GLU A 38 2.77 -5.26 -15.94
N PRO A 39 2.82 -6.59 -16.15
CA PRO A 39 4.07 -7.34 -16.35
C PRO A 39 5.00 -6.74 -17.41
N GLU A 40 4.47 -6.25 -18.53
CA GLU A 40 5.23 -5.72 -19.66
C GLU A 40 5.97 -4.41 -19.32
N TYR A 41 5.55 -3.72 -18.25
CA TYR A 41 6.13 -2.44 -17.83
C TYR A 41 6.98 -2.56 -16.56
N ARG A 42 7.17 -3.78 -16.03
CA ARG A 42 8.04 -4.01 -14.85
C ARG A 42 9.52 -3.80 -15.21
N GLY A 43 10.35 -3.61 -14.18
CA GLY A 43 11.79 -3.35 -14.34
C GLY A 43 12.13 -1.89 -14.72
N GLN A 44 11.14 -1.04 -14.95
CA GLN A 44 11.32 0.38 -15.32
C GLN A 44 11.15 1.35 -14.14
N ASN A 45 11.23 0.84 -12.90
CA ASN A 45 11.03 1.61 -11.67
C ASN A 45 9.67 2.34 -11.54
N LEU A 46 8.63 1.90 -12.27
CA LEU A 46 7.30 2.50 -12.19
C LEU A 46 6.66 2.34 -10.80
N GLY A 47 6.87 1.19 -10.14
CA GLY A 47 6.37 0.96 -8.79
C GLY A 47 6.96 1.92 -7.76
N GLY A 48 8.25 2.28 -7.87
CA GLY A 48 8.87 3.29 -7.02
C GLY A 48 8.34 4.70 -7.29
N GLN A 49 8.10 5.04 -8.56
CA GLN A 49 7.48 6.32 -8.93
C GLN A 49 6.05 6.46 -8.37
N LEU A 50 5.25 5.40 -8.43
CA LEU A 50 3.90 5.36 -7.87
C LEU A 50 3.91 5.51 -6.34
N GLN A 51 4.85 4.84 -5.66
CA GLN A 51 5.04 5.01 -4.20
C GLN A 51 5.38 6.46 -3.83
N ASN A 52 6.32 7.08 -4.55
CA ASN A 52 6.69 8.49 -4.32
C ASN A 52 5.51 9.44 -4.54
N HIS A 53 4.70 9.19 -5.57
CA HIS A 53 3.50 9.97 -5.80
C HIS A 53 2.50 9.84 -4.65
N ALA A 54 2.24 8.60 -4.19
CA ALA A 54 1.35 8.35 -3.05
C ALA A 54 1.83 8.99 -1.74
N MET A 55 3.14 8.96 -1.48
CA MET A 55 3.76 9.65 -0.35
C MET A 55 3.51 11.16 -0.42
N ASN A 56 3.73 11.79 -1.58
CA ASN A 56 3.49 13.22 -1.76
C ASN A 56 2.02 13.61 -1.58
N GLU A 57 1.09 12.79 -2.09
CA GLU A 57 -0.35 13.02 -1.92
C GLU A 57 -0.81 12.85 -0.46
N ALA A 58 -0.27 11.86 0.25
CA ALA A 58 -0.53 11.69 1.67
C ALA A 58 0.04 12.86 2.50
N LYS A 59 1.24 13.34 2.16
CA LYS A 59 1.84 14.55 2.75
C LYS A 59 0.95 15.78 2.55
N ALA A 60 0.45 15.97 1.33
CA ALA A 60 -0.42 17.10 0.99
C ALA A 60 -1.74 17.06 1.77
N LYS A 61 -2.18 15.87 2.21
CA LYS A 61 -3.36 15.67 3.06
C LYS A 61 -3.07 15.77 4.57
N GLY A 62 -1.82 16.03 4.96
CA GLY A 62 -1.42 16.22 6.36
C GLY A 62 -1.13 14.93 7.11
N TYR A 63 -0.80 13.84 6.42
CA TYR A 63 -0.34 12.60 7.05
C TYR A 63 1.18 12.56 7.13
N ASP A 64 1.68 12.07 8.27
CA ASP A 64 3.12 11.90 8.51
C ASP A 64 3.60 10.46 8.23
N LYS A 65 2.67 9.54 7.98
CA LYS A 65 2.93 8.10 7.84
C LYS A 65 2.03 7.44 6.79
N LEU A 66 2.55 6.40 6.15
CA LEU A 66 1.76 5.41 5.39
C LEU A 66 2.00 4.00 5.95
N TYR A 67 0.99 3.14 5.81
CA TYR A 67 1.09 1.73 6.19
C TYR A 67 0.70 0.83 5.02
N LEU A 68 1.34 -0.32 4.88
CA LEU A 68 0.93 -1.34 3.92
C LEU A 68 1.03 -2.74 4.52
N CYS A 69 0.26 -3.66 3.96
CA CYS A 69 0.41 -5.09 4.20
C CYS A 69 0.84 -5.80 2.91
N THR A 70 1.76 -6.75 3.03
CA THR A 70 2.26 -7.52 1.88
C THR A 70 3.02 -8.76 2.36
N ASP A 71 3.11 -9.76 1.50
CA ASP A 71 4.00 -10.92 1.74
C ASP A 71 5.35 -10.75 1.05
N LEU A 72 5.55 -9.65 0.32
CA LEU A 72 6.83 -9.31 -0.30
C LEU A 72 7.86 -8.93 0.75
N THR A 73 9.09 -9.41 0.54
CA THR A 73 10.29 -8.98 1.26
C THR A 73 11.29 -8.37 0.28
N ASP A 74 12.18 -7.52 0.80
CA ASP A 74 13.25 -6.83 0.06
C ASP A 74 12.79 -5.87 -1.05
N TYR A 75 11.49 -5.72 -1.28
CA TYR A 75 10.97 -4.78 -2.28
C TYR A 75 10.70 -3.42 -1.66
N TYR A 76 9.87 -3.37 -0.63
CA TYR A 76 9.48 -2.12 0.02
C TYR A 76 10.58 -1.56 0.92
N GLU A 77 11.42 -2.42 1.50
CA GLU A 77 12.58 -2.03 2.30
C GLU A 77 13.59 -1.20 1.50
N LYS A 78 13.75 -1.52 0.20
CA LYS A 78 14.57 -0.71 -0.74
C LYS A 78 13.99 0.68 -0.99
N HIS A 79 12.73 0.89 -0.63
CA HIS A 79 12.00 2.15 -0.74
C HIS A 79 11.73 2.77 0.65
N ASN A 80 12.57 2.45 1.65
CA ASN A 80 12.54 3.00 3.02
C ASN A 80 11.31 2.63 3.86
N TRP A 81 10.56 1.60 3.46
CA TRP A 81 9.52 1.04 4.32
C TRP A 81 10.17 0.23 5.45
N ALA A 82 9.77 0.50 6.68
CA ALA A 82 10.21 -0.21 7.87
C ALA A 82 9.20 -1.31 8.21
N TYR A 83 9.67 -2.54 8.41
CA TYR A 83 8.84 -3.63 8.95
C TYR A 83 8.51 -3.35 10.42
N ILE A 84 7.21 -3.36 10.77
CA ILE A 84 6.75 -3.04 12.14
C ILE A 84 6.01 -4.19 12.82
N GLY A 85 5.85 -5.33 12.14
CA GLY A 85 5.22 -6.53 12.70
C GLY A 85 4.31 -7.23 11.71
N LYS A 86 3.42 -8.07 12.24
CA LYS A 86 2.47 -8.84 11.44
C LYS A 86 1.02 -8.37 11.62
N GLY A 87 0.18 -8.75 10.68
CA GLY A 87 -1.26 -8.69 10.75
C GLY A 87 -1.86 -9.95 10.15
N TYR A 88 -3.19 -10.05 10.18
CA TYR A 88 -3.92 -11.16 9.59
C TYR A 88 -4.96 -10.62 8.61
N LEU A 89 -5.12 -11.30 7.47
CA LEU A 89 -6.15 -11.05 6.47
C LEU A 89 -7.47 -11.74 6.87
N LEU A 90 -8.51 -11.58 6.06
CA LEU A 90 -9.85 -12.13 6.33
C LEU A 90 -9.93 -13.66 6.34
N ASP A 91 -8.98 -14.32 5.69
CA ASP A 91 -8.86 -15.78 5.62
C ASP A 91 -7.86 -16.35 6.65
N ASP A 92 -7.58 -15.58 7.71
CA ASP A 92 -6.57 -15.87 8.74
C ASP A 92 -5.13 -15.98 8.22
N ALA A 93 -4.87 -15.65 6.95
CA ALA A 93 -3.51 -15.61 6.42
C ALA A 93 -2.70 -14.52 7.13
N GLU A 94 -1.52 -14.90 7.64
CA GLU A 94 -0.56 -13.95 8.20
C GLU A 94 0.04 -13.10 7.07
N THR A 95 0.17 -11.80 7.31
CA THR A 95 0.82 -10.87 6.39
C THR A 95 1.76 -9.91 7.13
N ARG A 96 2.72 -9.33 6.42
CA ARG A 96 3.72 -8.42 6.99
C ARG A 96 3.21 -6.99 6.91
N ILE A 97 3.42 -6.24 7.99
CA ILE A 97 3.01 -4.84 8.07
C ILE A 97 4.25 -3.94 8.03
N TYR A 98 4.19 -2.95 7.15
CA TYR A 98 5.25 -1.97 6.96
C TYR A 98 4.73 -0.55 7.22
N GLU A 99 5.63 0.32 7.67
CA GLU A 99 5.41 1.75 7.90
C GLU A 99 6.41 2.55 7.03
N LEU A 100 5.94 3.62 6.40
CA LEU A 100 6.77 4.62 5.72
C LEU A 100 6.57 5.98 6.40
N GLN A 101 7.65 6.65 6.78
CA GLN A 101 7.61 8.06 7.22
C GLN A 101 7.57 8.99 6.00
N ILE A 102 6.79 10.07 6.09
CA ILE A 102 6.52 11.05 5.00
C ILE A 102 7.17 12.42 5.26
#